data_AF-A0A562U9J8-F1
#
_entry.id   AF-A0A562U9J8-F1
#
_cell.length_a   1.000
_cell.length_b   1.000
_cell.length_c   1.000
_cell.angle_alpha   90.00
_cell.angle_beta   90.00
_cell.angle_gamma   90.00
#
_symmetry.space_group_name_H-M   'P 1'
#
loop_
_entity.id
_entity.type
_entity.pdbx_description
1 polymer ?
#
loop_
_entity_poly.entity_id
_entity_poly.type
_entity_poly.pdbx_seq_one_letter_code
_entity_poly.pdbx_strand_id
1 'polypeptide(L)' 'MGIGTTLKKIRLNKKYSQQYVADHLNISRKTYNNWENNKTDLTLQKCDKICELYSIGITGLIEYHYNVTSIN' A
#
# COMPACT_ATOMS: atom_id res chain seq x y z
N MET A 1 4.44 11.25 7.72
CA MET A 1 3.57 10.15 7.24
C MET A 1 4.32 9.38 6.16
N GLY A 2 4.35 8.04 6.20
CA GLY A 2 5.08 7.23 5.21
C GLY A 2 4.15 6.57 4.19
N ILE A 3 4.73 5.99 3.14
CA ILE A 3 4.01 5.33 2.04
C ILE A 3 3.04 4.23 2.53
N GLY A 4 3.32 3.61 3.68
CA GLY A 4 2.44 2.64 4.31
C GLY A 4 1.05 3.17 4.63
N THR A 5 0.96 4.44 5.06
CA THR A 5 -0.35 5.08 5.31
C THR A 5 -1.14 5.29 4.02
N THR A 6 -0.46 5.52 2.90
CA THR A 6 -1.06 5.58 1.58
C THR A 6 -1.66 4.22 1.19
N LEU A 7 -0.92 3.13 1.40
CA LEU A 7 -1.42 1.77 1.14
C LEU A 7 -2.70 1.47 1.91
N LYS A 8 -2.74 1.86 3.19
CA LYS A 8 -3.92 1.71 4.02
C LYS A 8 -5.13 2.46 3.46
N LYS A 9 -4.94 3.69 2.99
CA LYS A 9 -6.02 4.50 2.38
C LYS A 9 -6.52 3.88 1.08
N ILE A 10 -5.62 3.49 0.17
CA ILE A 10 -5.97 2.84 -1.09
C ILE A 10 -6.75 1.54 -0.82
N ARG A 11 -6.25 0.71 0.11
CA ARG A 11 -6.92 -0.54 0.51
C ARG A 11 -8.35 -0.30 0.98
N LEU A 12 -8.54 0.67 1.88
CA LEU A 12 -9.85 0.99 2.44
C LEU A 12 -10.80 1.53 1.38
N ASN A 13 -10.32 2.36 0.45
CA ASN A 13 -11.11 2.85 -0.68
C ASN A 13 -11.58 1.72 -1.59
N LYS A 14 -10.75 0.69 -1.79
CA LYS A 14 -11.11 -0.53 -2.53
C LYS A 14 -11.94 -1.53 -1.70
N LYS A 15 -12.20 -1.23 -0.42
CA LYS A 15 -12.91 -2.11 0.54
C LYS A 15 -12.24 -3.47 0.76
N TYR A 16 -10.92 -3.55 0.60
CA TYR A 16 -10.17 -4.78 0.80
C TYR A 16 -9.78 -4.97 2.27
N SER A 17 -9.78 -6.22 2.74
CA SER A 17 -9.20 -6.56 4.05
C SER A 17 -7.68 -6.67 3.95
N GLN A 18 -6.98 -6.55 5.09
CA GLN A 18 -5.52 -6.79 5.11
C GLN A 18 -5.18 -8.24 4.72
N GLN A 19 -6.07 -9.19 5.02
CA GLN A 19 -5.90 -10.60 4.67
C GLN A 19 -5.99 -10.78 3.15
N TYR A 20 -7.03 -10.23 2.53
CA TYR A 20 -7.23 -10.30 1.08
C TYR A 20 -6.02 -9.79 0.29
N VAL A 21 -5.45 -8.66 0.70
CA VAL A 21 -4.26 -8.09 0.06
C VAL A 21 -3.03 -8.98 0.29
N ALA A 22 -2.85 -9.48 1.51
CA ALA A 22 -1.74 -10.36 1.84
C ALA A 22 -1.78 -11.66 1.03
N ASP A 23 -2.97 -12.25 0.86
CA ASP A 23 -3.19 -13.45 0.06
C ASP A 23 -2.85 -13.21 -1.42
N HIS A 24 -3.31 -12.09 -2.00
CA HIS A 24 -2.98 -11.71 -3.38
C HIS A 24 -1.48 -11.48 -3.62
N LEU A 25 -0.80 -10.91 -2.63
CA LEU A 25 0.63 -10.62 -2.71
C LEU A 25 1.51 -11.83 -2.33
N ASN A 26 0.90 -12.94 -1.92
CA ASN A 26 1.56 -14.13 -1.38
C ASN A 26 2.52 -13.80 -0.22
N ILE A 27 2.02 -13.05 0.76
CA ILE A 27 2.75 -12.66 1.98
C ILE A 27 1.88 -12.90 3.21
N SER A 28 2.47 -12.89 4.40
CA SER A 28 1.68 -12.95 5.63
C SER A 28 0.88 -11.67 5.85
N ARG A 29 -0.33 -11.77 6.44
CA ARG A 29 -1.10 -10.61 6.90
C ARG A 29 -0.29 -9.69 7.82
N LYS A 30 0.57 -10.27 8.66
CA LYS A 30 1.49 -9.52 9.54
C LYS A 30 2.46 -8.67 8.73
N THR A 31 3.03 -9.22 7.66
CA THR A 31 3.92 -8.48 6.74
C THR A 31 3.19 -7.30 6.13
N TYR A 32 1.99 -7.52 5.60
CA TYR A 32 1.22 -6.44 5.01
C TYR A 32 0.81 -5.38 6.04
N ASN A 33 0.40 -5.80 7.24
CA ASN A 33 0.13 -4.88 8.34
C ASN A 33 1.38 -4.06 8.74
N ASN A 34 2.57 -4.66 8.75
CA ASN A 34 3.81 -3.92 9.01
C ASN A 34 4.06 -2.85 7.95
N TRP A 35 3.76 -3.12 6.68
CA TRP A 35 3.87 -2.13 5.61
C TRP A 35 2.91 -0.95 5.85
N GLU A 36 1.64 -1.21 6.16
CA GLU A 36 0.67 -0.14 6.44
C GLU A 36 1.05 0.77 7.62
N ASN A 37 1.82 0.22 8.57
CA ASN A 37 2.29 0.93 9.76
C ASN A 37 3.73 1.46 9.63
N ASN A 38 4.33 1.42 8.42
CA ASN A 38 5.72 1.86 8.16
C ASN A 38 6.77 1.18 9.04
N LYS A 39 6.53 -0.06 9.47
CA LYS A 39 7.48 -0.86 10.27
C LYS A 39 8.55 -1.54 9.41
N THR A 40 8.39 -1.51 8.10
CA THR A 40 9.31 -2.13 7.13
C THR A 40 9.26 -1.33 5.86
N ASP A 41 10.44 -1.10 5.27
CA ASP A 41 10.53 -0.40 4.00
C ASP A 41 10.01 -1.26 2.83
N LEU A 42 9.35 -0.58 1.91
CA LEU A 42 8.88 -1.13 0.66
C LEU A 42 9.96 -0.99 -0.40
N THR A 43 10.41 -2.13 -0.92
CA THR A 43 11.30 -2.18 -2.07
C THR A 43 10.51 -1.93 -3.35
N LEU A 44 11.17 -1.47 -4.41
CA LEU A 44 10.54 -1.20 -5.72
C LEU A 44 9.73 -2.40 -6.24
N GLN A 45 10.31 -3.61 -6.18
CA GLN A 45 9.62 -4.86 -6.56
C GLN A 45 8.30 -5.10 -5.80
N LYS A 46 8.20 -4.67 -4.53
CA LYS A 46 6.95 -4.79 -3.76
C LYS A 46 5.94 -3.73 -4.19
N CYS A 47 6.41 -2.53 -4.51
CA CYS A 47 5.57 -1.47 -5.06
C CYS A 47 4.93 -1.91 -6.39
N ASP A 48 5.67 -2.61 -7.26
CA ASP A 48 5.13 -3.09 -8.54
C ASP A 48 3.94 -4.05 -8.34
N LYS A 49 4.07 -5.04 -7.44
CA LYS A 49 2.97 -5.96 -7.11
C LYS A 49 1.75 -5.26 -6.52
N ILE A 50 1.98 -4.22 -5.72
CA ILE A 50 0.92 -3.40 -5.14
C ILE A 50 0.20 -2.59 -6.23
N CYS A 51 0.98 -2.02 -7.15
CA CYS A 51 0.48 -1.27 -8.30
C CYS A 51 -0.43 -2.15 -9.16
N GLU A 52 0.00 -3.38 -9.45
CA GLU A 52 -0.79 -4.39 -10.14
C GLU A 52 -2.10 -4.70 -9.41
N LEU A 53 -2.04 -5.03 -8.11
CA LEU A 53 -3.21 -5.35 -7.30
C LEU A 53 -4.25 -4.22 -7.25
N TYR A 54 -3.79 -2.97 -7.15
CA TYR A 54 -4.69 -1.82 -7.08
C TYR A 54 -5.07 -1.24 -8.43
N SER A 55 -4.48 -1.78 -9.51
CA SER A 55 -4.60 -1.29 -10.89
C SER A 55 -4.24 0.20 -10.99
N ILE A 56 -3.12 0.57 -10.39
CA ILE A 56 -2.54 1.93 -10.42
C ILE A 56 -1.10 1.85 -10.92
N GLY A 57 -0.63 2.91 -11.58
CA GLY A 57 0.80 3.03 -11.89
C GLY A 57 1.62 3.47 -10.68
N ILE A 58 2.94 3.29 -10.74
CA ILE A 58 3.86 3.76 -9.70
C ILE A 58 3.75 5.27 -9.47
N THR A 59 3.58 6.06 -10.54
CA THR A 59 3.32 7.51 -10.46
C THR A 59 2.04 7.80 -9.69
N GLY A 60 0.97 7.04 -9.93
CA GLY A 60 -0.29 7.19 -9.19
C GLY A 60 -0.12 6.89 -7.70
N LEU A 61 0.65 5.84 -7.34
CA LEU A 61 0.96 5.55 -5.94
C LEU A 61 1.71 6.71 -5.25
N ILE A 62 2.64 7.34 -5.97
CA ILE A 62 3.42 8.49 -5.50
C ILE A 62 2.51 9.73 -5.34
N GLU A 63 1.67 10.03 -6.33
CA GLU A 63 0.69 11.12 -6.28
C GLU A 63 -0.27 10.95 -5.10
N TYR A 64 -0.80 9.74 -4.89
CA TYR A 64 -1.61 9.43 -3.71
C TYR A 64 -0.86 9.73 -2.42
N HIS A 65 0.44 9.42 -2.35
CA HIS A 65 1.24 9.72 -1.17
C HIS A 65 1.36 11.22 -0.91
N TYR A 66 1.68 12.01 -1.95
CA TYR A 66 1.76 13.46 -1.83
C TYR A 66 0.43 14.09 -1.42
N ASN A 67 -0.67 13.72 -2.07
CA ASN A 67 -2.01 14.22 -1.74
C ASN A 67 -2.40 13.90 -0.30
N VAL A 68 -2.02 12.71 0.17
CA VAL A 68 -2.27 12.25 1.53
C VAL A 68 -1.44 13.04 2.55
N THR A 69 -0.23 13.47 2.20
CA THR A 69 0.60 14.33 3.06
C THR A 69 0.20 15.80 3.07
N SER A 70 -0.41 16.31 2.00
CA SER A 70 -0.81 17.73 1.89
C SER A 70 -2.11 18.10 2.63
N ILE A 71 -2.83 17.12 3.18
CA ILE A 71 -4.12 17.32 3.89
C ILE A 71 -3.92 17.34 5.43
N ASN A 72 -2.68 17.27 5.91
CA ASN A 72 -2.30 17.42 7.33
C ASN A 72 -1.24 18.51 7.48
#